data_AF-A0A0T6AUG4-F1
#
_entry.id   AF-A0A0T6AUG4-F1
#
_cell.length_a   1.000
_cell.length_b   1.000
_cell.length_c   1.000
_cell.angle_alpha   90.00
_cell.angle_beta   90.00
_cell.angle_gamma   90.00
#
_symmetry.space_group_name_H-M   'P 1'
#
loop_
_entity.id
_entity.type
_entity.pdbx_description
1 polymer ?
#
loop_
_entity_poly.entity_id
_entity_poly.type
_entity_poly.pdbx_seq_one_letter_code
_entity_poly.pdbx_strand_id
1 'polypeptide(L)'
;FQYRTVLVAPDENTDDVYKWDVDSEMVDGMNILGLVVFSAITGVALARLQEEGKPLANFFHSMMSTMMTITRWVIWLSPVGICFLIAAKIVEMESFDVLLGKLGMYFVTVTAGLFIQGFIVLPTIYFVMTRKNPIPYISNLGQALATAFGTSSSSATLPVAIKCLEEKSRIDSRIVRFCLPIGVTINMDGTALYEAVAAIFIAQVRGIDLSIGNLVAISITATAASIGAAGIPQAGLVTMVMVLDTIGLPAEDVSLILAVDWILDRLRTTINVMGDSFGAGIVYHLSRKDLEKLD
;
A
#
# COMPACT_ATOMS: atom_id res chain seq x y z
N PHE A 1 9.85 -16.57 -1.63
CA PHE A 1 9.55 -17.09 -0.29
C PHE A 1 9.58 -15.95 0.70
N GLN A 2 8.52 -15.84 1.49
CA GLN A 2 8.41 -14.90 2.60
C GLN A 2 8.02 -15.67 3.85
N TYR A 3 8.46 -15.19 5.01
CA TYR A 3 8.10 -15.80 6.28
C TYR A 3 6.79 -15.18 6.75
N ARG A 4 5.81 -16.04 7.04
CA ARG A 4 4.59 -15.65 7.73
C ARG A 4 4.61 -16.24 9.12
N THR A 5 4.38 -15.41 10.13
CA THR A 5 4.18 -15.88 11.48
C THR A 5 2.82 -16.54 11.58
N VAL A 6 2.80 -17.78 12.05
CA VAL A 6 1.58 -18.54 12.31
C VAL A 6 1.57 -18.96 13.76
N LEU A 7 0.39 -18.89 14.36
CA LEU A 7 0.16 -19.42 15.69
C LEU A 7 -0.27 -20.88 15.51
N VAL A 8 0.42 -21.79 16.18
CA VAL A 8 0.14 -23.23 16.14
C VAL A 8 -0.48 -23.63 17.47
N ALA A 9 -1.72 -24.13 17.43
CA ALA A 9 -2.40 -24.62 18.62
C ALA A 9 -1.66 -25.87 19.17
N PRO A 10 -1.48 -25.98 20.50
CA PRO A 10 -0.81 -27.13 21.11
C PRO A 10 -1.63 -28.42 20.96
N ASP A 11 -2.97 -28.32 20.90
CA ASP A 11 -3.92 -29.43 20.69
C ASP A 11 -5.18 -28.92 19.94
N GLU A 12 -5.89 -29.81 19.21
CA GLU A 12 -7.09 -29.47 18.39
C GLU A 12 -8.26 -28.80 19.16
N ASN A 13 -8.28 -28.90 20.49
CA ASN A 13 -9.35 -28.38 21.35
C ASN A 13 -8.95 -27.14 22.18
N THR A 14 -7.79 -26.54 21.92
CA THR A 14 -7.32 -25.37 22.69
C THR A 14 -7.65 -24.06 21.97
N ASP A 15 -8.78 -23.45 22.33
CA ASP A 15 -9.18 -22.12 21.82
C ASP A 15 -8.44 -20.94 22.50
N ASP A 16 -7.61 -21.24 23.50
CA ASP A 16 -6.83 -20.22 24.23
C ASP A 16 -5.55 -19.85 23.46
N VAL A 17 -5.64 -18.78 22.66
CA VAL A 17 -4.58 -18.26 21.79
C VAL A 17 -3.28 -17.93 22.55
N TYR A 18 -3.34 -17.66 23.87
CA TYR A 18 -2.15 -17.40 24.69
C TYR A 18 -1.31 -18.65 24.97
N LYS A 19 -1.83 -19.84 24.66
CA LYS A 19 -1.11 -21.12 24.75
C LYS A 19 -0.56 -21.61 23.41
N TRP A 20 -0.79 -20.87 22.33
CA TRP A 20 -0.35 -21.24 21.00
C TRP A 20 1.12 -20.90 20.85
N ASP A 21 1.88 -21.82 20.25
CA ASP A 21 3.28 -21.58 19.95
C ASP A 21 3.39 -20.71 18.69
N VAL A 22 4.37 -19.80 18.72
CA VAL A 22 4.68 -18.95 17.56
C VAL A 22 5.63 -19.75 16.66
N ASP A 23 5.15 -20.13 15.48
CA ASP A 23 5.95 -20.75 14.43
C ASP A 23 6.04 -19.86 13.19
N SER A 24 6.92 -20.22 12.27
CA SER A 24 7.10 -19.54 11.00
C SER A 24 6.85 -20.49 9.84
N GLU A 25 5.86 -20.17 9.01
CA GLU A 25 5.64 -20.88 7.76
C GLU A 25 6.29 -20.12 6.60
N MET A 26 6.88 -20.89 5.67
CA MET A 26 7.44 -20.31 4.46
C MET A 26 6.35 -20.28 3.39
N VAL A 27 5.89 -19.08 3.05
CA VAL A 27 4.81 -18.87 2.09
C VAL A 27 5.38 -18.45 0.74
N ASP A 28 4.75 -18.91 -0.33
CA ASP A 28 5.04 -18.44 -1.68
C ASP A 28 4.63 -16.97 -1.81
N GLY A 29 5.63 -16.13 -2.12
CA GLY A 29 5.48 -14.69 -2.20
C GLY A 29 6.82 -13.98 -2.34
N MET A 30 6.79 -12.75 -2.85
CA MET A 30 7.97 -11.93 -3.09
C MET A 30 8.27 -11.05 -1.87
N ASN A 31 9.40 -11.28 -1.20
CA ASN A 31 9.85 -10.46 -0.08
C ASN A 31 10.47 -9.13 -0.57
N ILE A 32 9.61 -8.16 -0.91
CA ILE A 32 10.04 -6.86 -1.44
C ILE A 32 10.91 -6.11 -0.45
N LEU A 33 10.51 -6.05 0.83
CA LEU A 33 11.25 -5.33 1.87
C LEU A 33 12.67 -5.90 2.05
N GLY A 34 12.80 -7.22 2.12
CA GLY A 34 14.10 -7.89 2.19
C GLY A 34 14.98 -7.59 0.97
N LEU A 35 14.40 -7.58 -0.23
CA LEU A 35 15.11 -7.19 -1.45
C LEU A 35 15.56 -5.72 -1.43
N VAL A 36 14.74 -4.81 -0.90
CA VAL A 36 15.09 -3.39 -0.76
C VAL A 36 16.24 -3.19 0.23
N VAL A 37 16.16 -3.81 1.41
CA VAL A 37 17.23 -3.75 2.44
C VAL A 37 18.54 -4.30 1.89
N PHE A 38 18.49 -5.48 1.26
CA PHE A 38 19.66 -6.07 0.60
C PHE A 38 20.24 -5.12 -0.47
N SER A 39 19.39 -4.60 -1.36
CA SER A 39 19.82 -3.71 -2.45
C SER A 39 20.45 -2.41 -1.92
N ALA A 40 19.92 -1.85 -0.82
CA ALA A 40 20.48 -0.66 -0.19
C ALA A 40 21.87 -0.94 0.40
N ILE A 41 22.04 -2.05 1.13
CA ILE A 41 23.33 -2.47 1.70
C ILE A 41 24.35 -2.73 0.58
N THR A 42 23.95 -3.46 -0.48
CA THR A 42 24.79 -3.72 -1.65
C THR A 42 25.18 -2.42 -2.35
N GLY A 43 24.25 -1.47 -2.51
CA GLY A 43 24.53 -0.15 -3.09
C GLY A 43 25.58 0.63 -2.28
N VAL A 44 25.47 0.62 -0.95
CA VAL A 44 26.48 1.24 -0.05
C VAL A 44 27.83 0.54 -0.17
N ALA A 45 27.85 -0.79 -0.22
CA ALA A 45 29.07 -1.56 -0.39
C ALA A 45 29.76 -1.26 -1.74
N LEU A 46 29.00 -1.20 -2.83
CA LEU A 46 29.50 -0.82 -4.16
C LEU A 46 30.08 0.60 -4.17
N ALA A 47 29.42 1.55 -3.52
CA ALA A 47 29.92 2.92 -3.40
C ALA A 47 31.27 2.98 -2.65
N ARG A 48 31.49 2.08 -1.68
CA ARG A 48 32.75 1.98 -0.93
C ARG A 48 33.89 1.35 -1.75
N LEU A 49 33.57 0.47 -2.69
CA LEU A 49 34.56 -0.18 -3.57
C LEU A 49 35.10 0.74 -4.68
N GLN A 50 34.50 1.92 -4.88
CA GLN A 50 34.95 2.91 -5.85
C GLN A 50 35.16 2.32 -7.26
N GLU A 51 36.40 2.34 -7.79
CA GLU A 51 36.72 1.85 -9.14
C GLU A 51 36.41 0.36 -9.33
N GLU A 52 36.66 -0.47 -8.31
CA GLU A 52 36.41 -1.92 -8.40
C GLU A 52 34.91 -2.24 -8.47
N GLY A 53 34.08 -1.39 -7.86
CA GLY A 53 32.62 -1.53 -7.87
C GLY A 53 31.95 -1.04 -9.15
N LYS A 54 32.63 -0.21 -9.96
CA LYS A 54 32.03 0.44 -11.16
C LYS A 54 31.45 -0.53 -12.19
N PRO A 55 32.09 -1.65 -12.55
CA PRO A 55 31.53 -2.57 -13.54
C PRO A 55 30.15 -3.11 -13.11
N LEU A 56 30.03 -3.49 -11.83
CA LEU A 56 28.77 -4.03 -11.30
C LEU A 56 27.72 -2.93 -11.11
N ALA A 57 28.11 -1.73 -10.69
CA ALA A 57 27.20 -0.58 -10.63
C ALA A 57 26.65 -0.21 -12.02
N ASN A 58 27.50 -0.19 -13.05
CA ASN A 58 27.11 0.09 -14.44
C ASN A 58 26.19 -0.99 -15.01
N PHE A 59 26.40 -2.26 -14.64
CA PHE A 59 25.49 -3.35 -14.97
C PHE A 59 24.09 -3.07 -14.39
N PHE A 60 23.98 -2.76 -13.09
CA PHE A 60 22.71 -2.45 -12.45
C PHE A 60 22.03 -1.21 -13.06
N HIS A 61 22.80 -0.17 -13.40
CA HIS A 61 22.27 1.01 -14.10
C HIS A 61 21.70 0.68 -15.49
N SER A 62 22.38 -0.18 -16.23
CA SER A 62 21.93 -0.62 -17.56
C SER A 62 20.68 -1.49 -17.46
N MET A 63 20.64 -2.38 -16.47
CA MET A 63 19.47 -3.20 -16.16
C MET A 63 18.27 -2.34 -15.77
N MET A 64 18.46 -1.33 -14.91
CA MET A 64 17.40 -0.39 -14.53
C MET A 64 16.85 0.37 -15.76
N SER A 65 17.74 0.86 -16.63
CA SER A 65 17.34 1.55 -17.87
C SER A 65 16.55 0.63 -18.82
N THR A 66 16.91 -0.66 -18.85
CA THR A 66 16.19 -1.69 -19.61
C THR A 66 14.78 -1.91 -19.03
N MET A 67 14.65 -2.01 -17.72
CA MET A 67 13.35 -2.16 -17.04
C MET A 67 12.44 -0.95 -17.26
N MET A 68 12.99 0.26 -17.30
CA MET A 68 12.23 1.46 -17.66
C MET A 68 11.72 1.44 -19.11
N THR A 69 12.50 0.87 -20.03
CA THR A 69 12.08 0.68 -21.43
C THR A 69 10.92 -0.31 -21.53
N ILE A 70 11.01 -1.44 -20.83
CA ILE A 70 9.91 -2.42 -20.74
C ILE A 70 8.65 -1.78 -20.13
N THR A 71 8.83 -1.00 -19.06
CA THR A 71 7.73 -0.25 -18.41
C THR A 71 7.01 0.67 -19.38
N ARG A 72 7.75 1.32 -20.30
CA ARG A 72 7.15 2.15 -21.35
C ARG A 72 6.26 1.34 -22.30
N TRP A 73 6.64 0.11 -22.63
CA TRP A 73 5.81 -0.78 -23.46
C TRP A 73 4.54 -1.20 -22.72
N VAL A 74 4.65 -1.60 -21.45
CA VAL A 74 3.50 -1.97 -20.60
C VAL A 74 2.52 -0.79 -20.46
N ILE A 75 3.05 0.41 -20.25
CA ILE A 75 2.25 1.64 -20.19
C ILE A 75 1.45 1.88 -21.47
N TRP A 76 2.00 1.53 -22.63
CA TRP A 76 1.29 1.69 -23.90
C TRP A 76 0.12 0.70 -24.02
N LEU A 77 0.25 -0.50 -23.44
CA LEU A 77 -0.82 -1.50 -23.34
C LEU A 77 -1.84 -1.19 -22.23
N SER A 78 -1.45 -0.38 -21.24
CA SER A 78 -2.25 -0.14 -20.02
C SER A 78 -3.69 0.33 -20.26
N PRO A 79 -4.03 1.19 -21.24
CA PRO A 79 -5.42 1.60 -21.43
C PRO A 79 -6.34 0.42 -21.75
N VAL A 80 -5.87 -0.51 -22.60
CA VAL A 80 -6.62 -1.71 -22.98
C VAL A 80 -6.73 -2.65 -21.77
N GLY A 81 -5.62 -2.90 -21.07
CA GLY A 81 -5.59 -3.75 -19.90
C GLY A 81 -6.51 -3.26 -18.77
N ILE A 82 -6.48 -1.95 -18.47
CA ILE A 82 -7.34 -1.33 -17.45
C ILE A 82 -8.82 -1.46 -17.83
N CYS A 83 -9.18 -1.25 -19.11
CA CYS A 83 -10.55 -1.43 -19.57
C CYS A 83 -11.06 -2.86 -19.29
N PHE A 84 -10.28 -3.89 -19.63
CA PHE A 84 -10.67 -5.27 -19.36
C PHE A 84 -10.69 -5.62 -17.87
N LEU A 85 -9.75 -5.10 -17.09
CA LEU A 85 -9.73 -5.31 -15.64
C LEU A 85 -10.96 -4.70 -14.94
N ILE A 86 -11.40 -3.52 -15.38
CA ILE A 86 -12.63 -2.89 -14.88
C ILE A 86 -13.85 -3.67 -15.36
N ALA A 87 -13.93 -4.01 -16.65
CA ALA A 87 -15.07 -4.72 -17.22
C ALA A 87 -15.26 -6.11 -16.59
N ALA A 88 -14.19 -6.89 -16.42
CA ALA A 88 -14.24 -8.21 -15.79
C ALA A 88 -14.83 -8.15 -14.38
N LYS A 89 -14.45 -7.12 -13.59
CA LYS A 89 -14.98 -6.97 -12.24
C LYS A 89 -16.41 -6.49 -12.19
N ILE A 90 -16.86 -5.66 -13.13
CA ILE A 90 -18.27 -5.29 -13.24
C ILE A 90 -19.14 -6.52 -13.52
N VAL A 91 -18.65 -7.48 -14.31
CA VAL A 91 -19.38 -8.72 -14.64
C VAL A 91 -19.45 -9.69 -13.44
N GLU A 92 -18.42 -9.74 -12.60
CA GLU A 92 -18.41 -10.54 -11.36
C GLU A 92 -19.35 -9.99 -10.27
N MET A 93 -19.96 -8.82 -10.46
CA MET A 93 -20.86 -8.24 -9.46
C MET A 93 -22.19 -8.99 -9.40
N GLU A 94 -22.42 -9.73 -8.31
CA GLU A 94 -23.64 -10.56 -8.16
C GLU A 94 -24.91 -9.76 -7.79
N SER A 95 -24.83 -8.55 -7.21
CA SER A 95 -25.99 -7.64 -7.07
C SER A 95 -25.67 -6.30 -6.39
N PHE A 96 -26.27 -5.20 -6.89
CA PHE A 96 -26.28 -3.89 -6.23
C PHE A 96 -27.19 -3.84 -4.99
N ASP A 97 -28.11 -4.79 -4.83
CA ASP A 97 -29.07 -4.82 -3.73
C ASP A 97 -28.44 -5.15 -2.36
N VAL A 98 -27.31 -5.86 -2.34
CA VAL A 98 -26.56 -6.19 -1.10
C VAL A 98 -25.89 -4.95 -0.48
N LEU A 99 -25.70 -3.87 -1.24
CA LEU A 99 -25.22 -2.58 -0.73
C LEU A 99 -26.28 -1.80 0.06
N LEU A 100 -27.57 -2.14 -0.05
CA LEU A 100 -28.65 -1.38 0.59
C LEU A 100 -28.85 -1.85 2.04
N GLY A 101 -28.16 -1.19 2.97
CA GLY A 101 -28.28 -1.41 4.41
C GLY A 101 -27.14 -0.79 5.21
N LYS A 102 -26.81 -1.38 6.37
CA LYS A 102 -25.65 -0.97 7.20
C LYS A 102 -24.32 -1.08 6.42
N LEU A 103 -24.21 -2.03 5.49
CA LEU A 103 -23.03 -2.23 4.66
C LEU A 103 -22.81 -1.09 3.65
N GLY A 104 -23.87 -0.48 3.13
CA GLY A 104 -23.78 0.71 2.29
C GLY A 104 -23.25 1.92 3.06
N MET A 105 -23.68 2.11 4.31
CA MET A 105 -23.15 3.18 5.17
C MET A 105 -21.68 2.97 5.51
N TYR A 106 -21.27 1.73 5.75
CA TYR A 106 -19.86 1.37 5.89
C TYR A 106 -19.07 1.73 4.62
N PHE A 107 -19.54 1.31 3.46
CA PHE A 107 -18.91 1.61 2.17
C PHE A 107 -18.73 3.11 1.94
N VAL A 108 -19.78 3.90 2.19
CA VAL A 108 -19.74 5.37 2.08
C VAL A 108 -18.75 5.97 3.07
N THR A 109 -18.70 5.46 4.30
CA THR A 109 -17.79 5.97 5.34
C THR A 109 -16.32 5.73 4.96
N VAL A 110 -15.97 4.52 4.55
CA VAL A 110 -14.61 4.20 4.09
C VAL A 110 -14.25 5.05 2.87
N THR A 111 -15.15 5.10 1.88
CA THR A 111 -14.94 5.87 0.66
C THR A 111 -14.70 7.35 0.99
N ALA A 112 -15.57 7.97 1.79
CA ALA A 112 -15.41 9.35 2.21
C ALA A 112 -14.07 9.59 2.95
N GLY A 113 -13.69 8.68 3.87
CA GLY A 113 -12.40 8.75 4.55
C GLY A 113 -11.21 8.71 3.59
N LEU A 114 -11.23 7.80 2.62
CA LEU A 114 -10.19 7.71 1.58
C LEU A 114 -10.11 8.97 0.72
N PHE A 115 -11.27 9.54 0.33
CA PHE A 115 -11.30 10.80 -0.42
C PHE A 115 -10.77 11.98 0.42
N ILE A 116 -11.11 12.05 1.70
CA ILE A 116 -10.56 13.06 2.62
C ILE A 116 -9.04 12.90 2.74
N GLN A 117 -8.55 11.67 2.94
CA GLN A 117 -7.11 11.40 3.00
C GLN A 117 -6.40 11.81 1.70
N GLY A 118 -6.91 11.35 0.55
CA GLY A 118 -6.31 11.55 -0.76
C GLY A 118 -6.36 12.98 -1.29
N PHE A 119 -7.47 13.68 -1.09
CA PHE A 119 -7.72 14.98 -1.74
C PHE A 119 -7.68 16.16 -0.77
N ILE A 120 -7.69 15.93 0.54
CA ILE A 120 -7.59 16.98 1.55
C ILE A 120 -6.31 16.83 2.37
N VAL A 121 -6.11 15.70 3.06
CA VAL A 121 -4.99 15.54 4.00
C VAL A 121 -3.64 15.52 3.29
N LEU A 122 -3.43 14.58 2.36
CA LEU A 122 -2.16 14.45 1.63
C LEU A 122 -1.80 15.72 0.82
N PRO A 123 -2.74 16.34 0.07
CA PRO A 123 -2.45 17.58 -0.65
C PRO A 123 -2.16 18.76 0.29
N THR A 124 -2.82 18.82 1.44
CA THR A 124 -2.55 19.87 2.45
C THR A 124 -1.15 19.70 3.03
N ILE A 125 -0.75 18.48 3.42
CA ILE A 125 0.60 18.20 3.91
C ILE A 125 1.63 18.60 2.84
N TYR A 126 1.42 18.18 1.58
CA TYR A 126 2.30 18.55 0.47
C TYR A 126 2.40 20.07 0.29
N PHE A 127 1.26 20.78 0.32
CA PHE A 127 1.22 22.23 0.17
C PHE A 127 1.94 22.94 1.33
N VAL A 128 1.70 22.53 2.57
CA VAL A 128 2.34 23.13 3.76
C VAL A 128 3.86 22.93 3.72
N MET A 129 4.33 21.73 3.36
CA MET A 129 5.76 21.40 3.38
C MET A 129 6.52 21.94 2.16
N THR A 130 5.91 21.93 0.97
CA THR A 130 6.60 22.32 -0.27
C THR A 130 6.25 23.72 -0.77
N ARG A 131 5.15 24.30 -0.27
CA ARG A 131 4.53 25.54 -0.75
C ARG A 131 4.22 25.54 -2.25
N LYS A 132 4.01 24.35 -2.83
CA LYS A 132 3.65 24.16 -4.24
C LYS A 132 2.21 23.65 -4.36
N ASN A 133 1.57 24.01 -5.46
CA ASN A 133 0.21 23.55 -5.75
C ASN A 133 0.19 22.01 -5.95
N PRO A 134 -0.60 21.25 -5.18
CA PRO A 134 -0.71 19.80 -5.32
C PRO A 134 -1.55 19.34 -6.53
N ILE A 135 -2.39 20.20 -7.11
CA ILE A 135 -3.30 19.80 -8.21
C ILE A 135 -2.53 19.36 -9.47
N PRO A 136 -1.54 20.12 -9.99
CA PRO A 136 -0.71 19.67 -11.10
C PRO A 136 0.05 18.38 -10.77
N TYR A 137 0.44 18.21 -9.51
CA TYR A 137 1.14 17.03 -9.04
C TYR A 137 0.27 15.76 -9.15
N ILE A 138 -0.99 15.84 -8.70
CA ILE A 138 -1.97 14.76 -8.85
C ILE A 138 -2.26 14.49 -10.34
N SER A 139 -2.39 15.53 -11.15
CA SER A 139 -2.64 15.38 -12.59
C SER A 139 -1.51 14.62 -13.29
N ASN A 140 -0.25 14.84 -12.90
CA ASN A 140 0.90 14.12 -13.45
C ASN A 140 0.84 12.62 -13.12
N LEU A 141 0.27 12.28 -11.96
CA LEU A 141 0.12 10.90 -11.49
C LEU A 141 -1.08 10.16 -12.08
N GLY A 142 -1.95 10.81 -12.87
CA GLY A 142 -3.23 10.24 -13.31
C GLY A 142 -3.13 8.84 -13.93
N GLN A 143 -2.05 8.54 -14.67
CA GLN A 143 -1.84 7.21 -15.24
C GLN A 143 -1.47 6.15 -14.19
N ALA A 144 -0.63 6.50 -13.22
CA ALA A 144 -0.30 5.63 -12.10
C ALA A 144 -1.56 5.37 -11.24
N LEU A 145 -2.35 6.41 -10.96
CA LEU A 145 -3.60 6.27 -10.21
C LEU A 145 -4.63 5.39 -10.93
N ALA A 146 -4.78 5.54 -12.25
CA ALA A 146 -5.66 4.68 -13.05
C ALA A 146 -5.16 3.23 -13.08
N THR A 147 -3.85 3.01 -13.12
CA THR A 147 -3.24 1.68 -13.07
C THR A 147 -3.41 1.04 -11.69
N ALA A 148 -3.20 1.79 -10.61
CA ALA A 148 -3.46 1.37 -9.24
C ALA A 148 -4.92 0.95 -9.06
N PHE A 149 -5.84 1.80 -9.51
CA PHE A 149 -7.27 1.51 -9.47
C PHE A 149 -7.63 0.27 -10.29
N GLY A 150 -7.07 0.12 -11.49
CA GLY A 150 -7.37 -1.00 -12.39
C GLY A 150 -6.79 -2.34 -11.93
N THR A 151 -5.57 -2.33 -11.39
CA THR A 151 -4.85 -3.55 -10.96
C THR A 151 -5.14 -3.95 -9.53
N SER A 152 -5.57 -3.02 -8.67
CA SER A 152 -5.66 -3.23 -7.22
C SER A 152 -4.34 -3.69 -6.60
N SER A 153 -3.21 -3.25 -7.16
CA SER A 153 -1.88 -3.58 -6.63
C SER A 153 -0.91 -2.39 -6.68
N SER A 154 -0.47 -1.93 -5.52
CA SER A 154 0.58 -0.90 -5.38
C SER A 154 1.89 -1.37 -6.02
N SER A 155 2.28 -2.63 -5.79
CA SER A 155 3.50 -3.23 -6.34
C SER A 155 3.47 -3.35 -7.87
N ALA A 156 2.33 -3.72 -8.45
CA ALA A 156 2.19 -3.76 -9.92
C ALA A 156 2.23 -2.35 -10.54
N THR A 157 1.86 -1.32 -9.78
CA THR A 157 1.82 0.07 -10.23
C THR A 157 3.18 0.78 -10.07
N LEU A 158 4.08 0.26 -9.24
CA LEU A 158 5.37 0.86 -8.91
C LEU A 158 6.16 1.36 -10.13
N PRO A 159 6.35 0.59 -11.22
CA PRO A 159 7.10 1.07 -12.38
C PRO A 159 6.44 2.28 -13.07
N VAL A 160 5.10 2.28 -13.13
CA VAL A 160 4.31 3.38 -13.71
C VAL A 160 4.40 4.63 -12.85
N ALA A 161 4.37 4.48 -11.52
CA ALA A 161 4.54 5.57 -10.57
C ALA A 161 5.93 6.20 -10.67
N ILE A 162 7.01 5.39 -10.69
CA ILE A 162 8.40 5.87 -10.88
C ILE A 162 8.48 6.73 -12.14
N LYS A 163 8.00 6.21 -13.27
CA LYS A 163 8.04 6.92 -14.54
C LYS A 163 7.25 8.24 -14.51
N CYS A 164 6.05 8.25 -13.94
CA CYS A 164 5.25 9.48 -13.83
C CYS A 164 5.96 10.54 -12.99
N LEU A 165 6.60 10.16 -11.89
CA LEU A 165 7.33 11.09 -11.04
C LEU A 165 8.62 11.62 -11.68
N GLU A 166 9.38 10.76 -12.35
CA GLU A 166 10.62 11.15 -13.05
C GLU A 166 10.33 12.02 -14.28
N GLU A 167 9.42 11.60 -15.16
CA GLU A 167 9.21 12.27 -16.45
C GLU A 167 8.27 13.48 -16.37
N LYS A 168 7.15 13.36 -15.62
CA LYS A 168 6.11 14.42 -15.58
C LYS A 168 6.32 15.38 -14.41
N SER A 169 6.58 14.84 -13.22
CA SER A 169 6.82 15.67 -12.02
C SER A 169 8.27 16.13 -11.86
N ARG A 170 9.19 15.62 -12.70
CA ARG A 170 10.62 15.99 -12.74
C ARG A 170 11.30 15.88 -11.36
N ILE A 171 10.96 14.83 -10.62
CA ILE A 171 11.64 14.50 -9.37
C ILE A 171 12.94 13.76 -9.70
N ASP A 172 13.98 14.03 -8.93
CA ASP A 172 15.26 13.34 -9.05
C ASP A 172 15.09 11.81 -8.88
N SER A 173 15.62 11.05 -9.84
CA SER A 173 15.48 9.61 -9.90
C SER A 173 16.09 8.90 -8.68
N ARG A 174 17.11 9.48 -8.04
CA ARG A 174 17.73 8.93 -6.82
C ARG A 174 16.71 8.88 -5.67
N ILE A 175 15.87 9.90 -5.54
CA ILE A 175 14.81 9.95 -4.51
C ILE A 175 13.66 9.02 -4.89
N VAL A 176 13.16 9.12 -6.12
CA VAL A 176 12.01 8.33 -6.58
C VAL A 176 12.27 6.83 -6.45
N ARG A 177 13.43 6.36 -6.93
CA ARG A 177 13.81 4.94 -6.95
C ARG A 177 14.14 4.38 -5.58
N PHE A 178 14.38 5.23 -4.59
CA PHE A 178 14.58 4.82 -3.21
C PHE A 178 13.27 4.85 -2.41
N CYS A 179 12.54 5.96 -2.47
CA CYS A 179 11.34 6.16 -1.65
C CYS A 179 10.15 5.29 -2.06
N LEU A 180 9.85 5.17 -3.37
CA LEU A 180 8.65 4.46 -3.81
C LEU A 180 8.68 2.95 -3.47
N PRO A 181 9.78 2.18 -3.70
CA PRO A 181 9.80 0.77 -3.33
C PRO A 181 9.62 0.52 -1.83
N ILE A 182 10.13 1.43 -0.98
CA ILE A 182 9.92 1.38 0.47
C ILE A 182 8.46 1.71 0.80
N GLY A 183 7.94 2.80 0.24
CA GLY A 183 6.57 3.28 0.45
C GLY A 183 5.53 2.22 0.14
N VAL A 184 5.63 1.56 -1.02
CA VAL A 184 4.69 0.51 -1.46
C VAL A 184 4.54 -0.64 -0.44
N THR A 185 5.55 -0.87 0.40
CA THR A 185 5.51 -1.93 1.43
C THR A 185 5.11 -1.42 2.81
N ILE A 186 5.49 -0.20 3.19
CA ILE A 186 5.36 0.31 4.56
C ILE A 186 4.22 1.33 4.70
N ASN A 187 3.99 2.15 3.67
CA ASN A 187 3.09 3.29 3.72
C ASN A 187 1.73 2.93 3.11
N MET A 188 0.87 2.28 3.90
CA MET A 188 -0.44 1.81 3.48
C MET A 188 -1.59 2.55 4.19
N ASP A 189 -1.63 3.88 4.05
CA ASP A 189 -2.65 4.76 4.66
C ASP A 189 -4.10 4.30 4.45
N GLY A 190 -4.45 3.93 3.22
CA GLY A 190 -5.78 3.48 2.85
C GLY A 190 -6.14 2.15 3.51
N THR A 191 -5.16 1.26 3.70
CA THR A 191 -5.33 -0.01 4.41
C THR A 191 -5.60 0.23 5.90
N ALA A 192 -4.78 1.07 6.54
CA ALA A 192 -4.97 1.42 7.96
C ALA A 192 -6.34 2.08 8.21
N LEU A 193 -6.75 3.01 7.33
CA LEU A 193 -8.07 3.66 7.40
C LEU A 193 -9.20 2.64 7.29
N TYR A 194 -9.13 1.76 6.30
CA TYR A 194 -10.11 0.71 6.10
C TYR A 194 -10.23 -0.22 7.31
N GLU A 195 -9.10 -0.69 7.83
CA GLU A 195 -9.08 -1.62 8.97
C GLU A 195 -9.68 -0.98 10.22
N ALA A 196 -9.35 0.28 10.49
CA ALA A 196 -9.91 1.01 11.63
C ALA A 196 -11.44 1.18 11.50
N VAL A 197 -11.92 1.58 10.32
CA VAL A 197 -13.36 1.76 10.09
C VAL A 197 -14.10 0.43 10.11
N ALA A 198 -13.52 -0.64 9.57
CA ALA A 198 -14.09 -1.98 9.57
C ALA A 198 -14.23 -2.53 11.00
N ALA A 199 -13.23 -2.35 11.86
CA ALA A 199 -13.29 -2.82 13.24
C ALA A 199 -14.38 -2.11 14.03
N ILE A 200 -14.48 -0.80 13.87
CA ILE A 200 -15.54 0.01 14.49
C ILE A 200 -16.92 -0.40 13.97
N PHE A 201 -17.05 -0.61 12.66
CA PHE A 201 -18.31 -1.05 12.05
C PHE A 201 -18.77 -2.41 12.58
N ILE A 202 -17.87 -3.39 12.65
CA ILE A 202 -18.20 -4.74 13.15
C ILE A 202 -18.61 -4.67 14.63
N ALA A 203 -17.90 -3.89 15.46
CA ALA A 203 -18.29 -3.67 16.85
C ALA A 203 -19.71 -3.09 16.97
N GLN A 204 -20.05 -2.09 16.14
CA GLN A 204 -21.38 -1.49 16.08
C GLN A 204 -22.46 -2.47 15.60
N VAL A 205 -22.15 -3.36 14.66
CA VAL A 205 -23.08 -4.39 14.20
C VAL A 205 -23.38 -5.40 15.31
N ARG A 206 -22.36 -5.77 16.11
CA ARG A 206 -22.52 -6.65 17.27
C ARG A 206 -23.09 -5.95 18.52
N GLY A 207 -23.30 -4.63 18.48
CA GLY A 207 -23.80 -3.87 19.62
C GLY A 207 -22.81 -3.77 20.79
N ILE A 208 -21.51 -3.84 20.49
CA ILE A 208 -20.44 -3.73 21.48
C ILE A 208 -20.01 -2.27 21.57
N ASP A 209 -20.12 -1.70 22.77
CA ASP A 209 -19.67 -0.34 23.05
C ASP A 209 -18.13 -0.28 23.12
N LEU A 210 -17.53 0.49 22.21
CA LEU A 210 -16.10 0.71 22.19
C LEU A 210 -15.70 1.81 23.17
N SER A 211 -14.84 1.47 24.12
CA SER A 211 -14.20 2.47 24.99
C SER A 211 -13.19 3.31 24.20
N ILE A 212 -12.80 4.47 24.75
CA ILE A 212 -11.71 5.29 24.18
C ILE A 212 -10.41 4.48 24.10
N GLY A 213 -10.15 3.61 25.08
CA GLY A 213 -8.98 2.73 25.08
C GLY A 213 -9.00 1.77 23.87
N ASN A 214 -10.16 1.21 23.53
CA ASN A 214 -10.31 0.34 22.37
C ASN A 214 -10.09 1.11 21.07
N LEU A 215 -10.57 2.35 20.96
CA LEU A 215 -10.34 3.19 19.77
C LEU A 215 -8.85 3.49 19.56
N VAL A 216 -8.12 3.77 20.64
CA VAL A 216 -6.66 3.98 20.58
C VAL A 216 -5.95 2.68 20.19
N ALA A 217 -6.36 1.54 20.76
CA ALA A 217 -5.80 0.23 20.41
C ALA A 217 -6.01 -0.08 18.92
N ILE A 218 -7.24 0.06 18.40
CA ILE A 218 -7.55 -0.12 16.98
C ILE A 218 -6.65 0.75 16.11
N SER A 219 -6.48 2.03 16.46
CA SER A 219 -5.64 2.95 15.68
C SER A 219 -4.18 2.50 15.62
N ILE A 220 -3.60 2.08 16.74
CA ILE A 220 -2.21 1.62 16.81
C ILE A 220 -2.05 0.31 16.03
N THR A 221 -2.94 -0.66 16.29
CA THR A 221 -2.89 -1.97 15.65
C THR A 221 -3.09 -1.87 14.14
N ALA A 222 -4.08 -1.11 13.66
CA ALA A 222 -4.30 -0.92 12.22
C ALA A 222 -3.09 -0.27 11.54
N THR A 223 -2.46 0.71 12.20
CA THR A 223 -1.24 1.33 11.68
C THR A 223 -0.10 0.30 11.58
N ALA A 224 0.12 -0.49 12.64
CA ALA A 224 1.16 -1.51 12.66
C ALA A 224 0.90 -2.65 11.67
N ALA A 225 -0.35 -3.11 11.58
CA ALA A 225 -0.79 -4.17 10.69
C ALA A 225 -0.67 -3.76 9.22
N SER A 226 -0.94 -2.49 8.90
CA SER A 226 -0.80 -1.96 7.54
C SER A 226 0.64 -2.06 6.99
N ILE A 227 1.66 -2.03 7.86
CA ILE A 227 3.07 -2.26 7.48
C ILE A 227 3.30 -3.75 7.17
N GLY A 228 2.61 -4.65 7.89
CA GLY A 228 2.70 -6.10 7.74
C GLY A 228 1.95 -6.67 6.52
N ALA A 229 1.07 -5.88 5.88
CA ALA A 229 0.29 -6.30 4.71
C ALA A 229 1.08 -6.33 3.39
N ALA A 230 2.40 -6.10 3.44
CA ALA A 230 3.24 -5.89 2.26
C ALA A 230 3.19 -7.04 1.23
N GLY A 231 2.64 -6.74 0.05
CA GLY A 231 2.92 -7.49 -1.18
C GLY A 231 2.08 -8.75 -1.44
N ILE A 232 1.06 -9.05 -0.64
CA ILE A 232 0.16 -10.19 -0.87
C ILE A 232 -1.22 -9.67 -1.33
N PRO A 233 -1.75 -10.09 -2.49
CA PRO A 233 -3.14 -9.81 -2.85
C PRO A 233 -4.08 -10.33 -1.75
N GLN A 234 -5.08 -9.54 -1.36
CA GLN A 234 -6.00 -9.86 -0.24
C GLN A 234 -5.34 -9.92 1.17
N ALA A 235 -4.10 -9.43 1.35
CA ALA A 235 -3.46 -9.30 2.66
C ALA A 235 -4.33 -8.56 3.69
N GLY A 236 -5.10 -7.58 3.23
CA GLY A 236 -5.98 -6.76 4.06
C GLY A 236 -6.98 -7.56 4.89
N LEU A 237 -7.37 -8.76 4.46
CA LEU A 237 -8.27 -9.62 5.23
C LEU A 237 -7.55 -10.31 6.39
N VAL A 238 -6.29 -10.69 6.20
CA VAL A 238 -5.47 -11.32 7.25
C VAL A 238 -5.10 -10.30 8.32
N THR A 239 -4.73 -9.09 7.91
CA THR A 239 -4.43 -7.99 8.84
C THR A 239 -5.68 -7.48 9.54
N MET A 240 -6.86 -7.53 8.89
CA MET A 240 -8.13 -7.23 9.54
C MET A 240 -8.42 -8.15 10.73
N VAL A 241 -8.12 -9.44 10.62
CA VAL A 241 -8.28 -10.39 11.74
C VAL A 241 -7.44 -9.96 12.95
N MET A 242 -6.19 -9.54 12.71
CA MET A 242 -5.33 -9.02 13.78
C MET A 242 -5.95 -7.81 14.47
N VAL A 243 -6.53 -6.86 13.71
CA VAL A 243 -7.17 -5.67 14.28
C VAL A 243 -8.42 -6.03 15.10
N LEU A 244 -9.25 -6.96 14.63
CA LEU A 244 -10.43 -7.45 15.37
C LEU A 244 -10.05 -8.15 16.67
N ASP A 245 -9.00 -8.96 16.65
CA ASP A 245 -8.52 -9.69 17.82
C ASP A 245 -8.09 -8.75 18.96
N THR A 246 -7.48 -7.60 18.63
CA THR A 246 -7.06 -6.63 19.65
C THR A 246 -8.20 -6.01 20.47
N ILE A 247 -9.44 -6.13 20.01
CA ILE A 247 -10.64 -5.71 20.73
C ILE A 247 -11.56 -6.89 21.07
N GLY A 248 -11.07 -8.13 20.93
CA GLY A 248 -11.77 -9.36 21.27
C GLY A 248 -12.95 -9.69 20.35
N LEU A 249 -12.92 -9.23 19.09
CA LEU A 249 -13.96 -9.53 18.12
C LEU A 249 -13.61 -10.79 17.30
N PRO A 250 -14.58 -11.67 16.99
CA PRO A 250 -14.31 -12.88 16.22
C PRO A 250 -13.89 -12.60 14.78
N ALA A 251 -12.87 -13.34 14.30
CA ALA A 251 -12.33 -13.24 12.95
C ALA A 251 -13.36 -13.53 11.84
N GLU A 252 -14.37 -14.36 12.12
CA GLU A 252 -15.46 -14.72 11.21
C GLU A 252 -16.27 -13.50 10.71
N ASP A 253 -16.28 -12.40 11.47
CA ASP A 253 -17.00 -11.18 11.11
C ASP A 253 -16.40 -10.43 9.91
N VAL A 254 -15.16 -10.74 9.53
CA VAL A 254 -14.56 -10.19 8.30
C VAL A 254 -15.42 -10.55 7.08
N SER A 255 -16.14 -11.68 7.12
CA SER A 255 -17.07 -12.08 6.06
C SER A 255 -18.17 -11.04 5.78
N LEU A 256 -18.54 -10.22 6.76
CA LEU A 256 -19.59 -9.21 6.65
C LEU A 256 -19.23 -8.07 5.67
N ILE A 257 -17.93 -7.82 5.47
CA ILE A 257 -17.42 -6.71 4.64
C ILE A 257 -16.83 -7.17 3.31
N LEU A 258 -16.65 -8.49 3.11
CA LEU A 258 -16.07 -9.07 1.89
C LEU A 258 -16.81 -8.66 0.62
N ALA A 259 -18.14 -8.56 0.69
CA ALA A 259 -18.99 -8.26 -0.46
C ALA A 259 -18.68 -6.89 -1.10
N VAL A 260 -18.17 -5.93 -0.33
CA VAL A 260 -17.81 -4.58 -0.82
C VAL A 260 -16.31 -4.34 -0.92
N ASP A 261 -15.49 -5.26 -0.39
CA ASP A 261 -14.03 -5.10 -0.33
C ASP A 261 -13.40 -4.96 -1.72
N TRP A 262 -13.95 -5.62 -2.74
CA TRP A 262 -13.39 -5.57 -4.09
C TRP A 262 -13.33 -4.15 -4.70
N ILE A 263 -14.27 -3.25 -4.34
CA ILE A 263 -14.22 -1.83 -4.74
C ILE A 263 -13.32 -1.05 -3.80
N LEU A 264 -13.48 -1.24 -2.49
CA LEU A 264 -12.74 -0.51 -1.48
C LEU A 264 -11.25 -0.76 -1.65
N ASP A 265 -10.82 -1.98 -1.97
CA ASP A 265 -9.43 -2.34 -2.23
C ASP A 265 -8.77 -1.50 -3.32
N ARG A 266 -9.51 -1.21 -4.39
CA ARG A 266 -9.03 -0.38 -5.50
C ARG A 266 -8.84 1.07 -5.06
N LEU A 267 -9.77 1.60 -4.27
CA LEU A 267 -9.67 2.94 -3.70
C LEU A 267 -8.50 3.02 -2.72
N ARG A 268 -8.36 2.06 -1.80
CA ARG A 268 -7.23 1.95 -0.85
C ARG A 268 -5.90 1.97 -1.59
N THR A 269 -5.76 1.10 -2.59
CA THR A 269 -4.54 0.98 -3.39
C THR A 269 -4.21 2.29 -4.10
N THR A 270 -5.21 2.97 -4.64
CA THR A 270 -5.03 4.28 -5.28
C THR A 270 -4.53 5.34 -4.31
N ILE A 271 -5.08 5.38 -3.09
CA ILE A 271 -4.64 6.32 -2.04
C ILE A 271 -3.23 5.97 -1.53
N ASN A 272 -2.89 4.70 -1.36
CA ASN A 272 -1.55 4.27 -0.96
C ASN A 272 -0.49 4.75 -1.96
N VAL A 273 -0.70 4.48 -3.26
CA VAL A 273 0.21 4.94 -4.33
C VAL A 273 0.29 6.47 -4.39
N MET A 274 -0.82 7.16 -4.12
CA MET A 274 -0.84 8.62 -4.04
C MET A 274 -0.02 9.14 -2.85
N GLY A 275 -0.15 8.51 -1.67
CA GLY A 275 0.62 8.81 -0.47
C GLY A 275 2.12 8.66 -0.69
N ASP A 276 2.56 7.53 -1.25
CA ASP A 276 3.96 7.27 -1.56
C ASP A 276 4.52 8.33 -2.53
N SER A 277 3.71 8.69 -3.52
CA SER A 277 4.08 9.69 -4.52
C SER A 277 4.21 11.08 -3.89
N PHE A 278 3.31 11.48 -3.00
CA PHE A 278 3.42 12.75 -2.27
C PHE A 278 4.64 12.76 -1.34
N GLY A 279 4.89 11.66 -0.63
CA GLY A 279 6.07 11.48 0.22
C GLY A 279 7.37 11.69 -0.56
N ALA A 280 7.52 11.05 -1.72
CA ALA A 280 8.69 11.24 -2.59
C ALA A 280 8.86 12.72 -3.03
N GLY A 281 7.76 13.41 -3.34
CA GLY A 281 7.78 14.83 -3.70
C GLY A 281 8.19 15.76 -2.55
N ILE A 282 7.75 15.46 -1.32
CA ILE A 282 8.13 16.20 -0.12
C ILE A 282 9.61 15.98 0.19
N VAL A 283 10.07 14.72 0.21
CA VAL A 283 11.47 14.37 0.45
C VAL A 283 12.37 15.06 -0.57
N TYR A 284 12.01 15.00 -1.86
CA TYR A 284 12.76 15.72 -2.89
C TYR A 284 12.85 17.23 -2.63
N HIS A 285 11.75 17.87 -2.21
CA HIS A 285 11.78 19.31 -1.89
C HIS A 285 12.73 19.63 -0.75
N LEU A 286 12.72 18.82 0.31
CA LEU A 286 13.56 19.01 1.50
C LEU A 286 15.03 18.70 1.24
N SER A 287 15.33 17.69 0.41
CA SER A 287 16.69 17.23 0.12
C SER A 287 17.38 17.94 -1.03
N ARG A 288 16.76 18.98 -1.63
CA ARG A 288 17.33 19.70 -2.79
C ARG A 288 18.77 20.16 -2.59
N LYS A 289 19.09 20.74 -1.44
CA LYS A 289 20.44 21.25 -1.13
C LYS A 289 21.48 20.14 -1.00
N ASP A 290 21.06 18.93 -0.61
CA ASP A 290 21.96 17.80 -0.46
C ASP A 290 22.21 17.12 -1.80
N LEU A 291 21.18 17.08 -2.68
CA LEU A 291 21.33 16.64 -4.06
C LEU A 291 22.30 17.54 -4.84
N GLU A 292 22.20 18.86 -4.67
CA GLU A 292 23.12 19.84 -5.29
C GLU A 292 24.58 19.69 -4.84
N LYS A 293 24.85 19.07 -3.68
CA LYS A 293 26.23 18.79 -3.21
C LYS A 293 26.79 17.47 -3.73
N LEU A 294 25.91 16.57 -4.19
CA LEU A 294 26.27 15.26 -4.72
C LEU A 294 26.56 15.31 -6.22
N ASP A 295 26.08 16.35 -6.90
CA ASP A 295 26.33 16.65 -8.32
C ASP A 295 27.56 17.55 -8.49
#